data_AF-A0A8J2KU18-F1
#
_entry.id   AF-A0A8J2KU18-F1
#
_cell.length_a   1.000
_cell.length_b   1.000
_cell.length_c   1.000
_cell.angle_alpha   90.00
_cell.angle_beta   90.00
_cell.angle_gamma   90.00
#
_symmetry.space_group_name_H-M   'P 1'
#
loop_
_entity.id
_entity.type
_entity.pdbx_description
1 polymer ?
#
loop_
_entity_poly.entity_id
_entity_poly.type
_entity_poly.pdbx_seq_one_letter_code
_entity_poly.pdbx_strand_id
1 'polypeptide(L)' 'MGKASGDPSAVVDSKLRVLGTTGLRVIDASIMPQVTTKNINSPTIMIAEKGSQMILDDWGSNYWHLPF' A
#
# COMPACT_ATOMS: atom_id res chain seq x y z
N MET A 1 -7.03 0.62 -5.15
CA MET A 1 -6.82 2.08 -5.37
C MET A 1 -7.79 2.53 -6.46
N GLY A 2 -8.37 3.73 -6.35
CA GLY A 2 -9.22 4.28 -7.40
C GLY A 2 -8.44 4.56 -8.70
N LYS A 3 -9.12 4.62 -9.84
CA LYS A 3 -8.48 4.95 -11.13
C LYS A 3 -8.05 6.42 -11.22
N ALA A 4 -8.75 7.29 -10.51
CA ALA A 4 -8.50 8.73 -10.44
C ALA A 4 -8.48 9.21 -8.98
N SER A 5 -7.82 10.35 -8.74
CA SER A 5 -7.88 11.00 -7.43
C SER A 5 -9.32 11.40 -7.12
N GLY A 6 -9.86 10.94 -5.99
CA GLY A 6 -11.25 11.18 -5.59
C GLY A 6 -12.28 10.24 -6.22
N ASP A 7 -11.86 9.15 -6.86
CA ASP A 7 -12.77 8.10 -7.34
C ASP A 7 -13.62 7.55 -6.17
N PRO A 8 -14.97 7.69 -6.22
CA PRO A 8 -15.86 7.24 -5.15
C PRO A 8 -15.82 5.73 -4.90
N SER A 9 -15.30 4.95 -5.86
CA SER A 9 -15.15 3.49 -5.72
C SER A 9 -13.82 3.06 -5.10
N ALA A 10 -12.94 4.00 -4.77
CA ALA A 10 -11.67 3.70 -4.11
C ALA A 10 -11.90 3.15 -2.68
N VAL A 11 -11.17 2.08 -2.34
CA VAL A 11 -11.18 1.48 -0.98
C VAL A 11 -9.93 1.81 -0.16
N VAL A 12 -8.87 2.28 -0.84
CA VAL A 12 -7.61 2.70 -0.23
C VAL A 12 -7.14 4.00 -0.87
N ASP A 13 -6.39 4.80 -0.12
CA ASP A 13 -5.72 6.00 -0.62
C ASP A 13 -4.37 5.70 -1.31
N SER A 14 -3.64 6.75 -1.71
CA SER A 14 -2.33 6.64 -2.35
C SER A 14 -1.21 6.09 -1.43
N LYS A 15 -1.44 6.09 -0.12
CA LYS A 15 -0.56 5.49 0.90
C LYS A 15 -1.03 4.09 1.32
N LEU A 16 -1.94 3.47 0.55
CA LEU A 16 -2.48 2.13 0.78
C LEU A 16 -3.28 2.00 2.10
N ARG A 17 -3.70 3.12 2.70
CA ARG A 17 -4.52 3.14 3.91
C ARG A 17 -5.97 2.89 3.56
N VAL A 18 -6.64 2.04 4.33
CA VAL A 18 -8.06 1.73 4.14
C VAL A 18 -8.89 2.96 4.49
N LEU A 19 -9.75 3.38 3.56
CA LEU A 19 -10.63 4.53 3.78
C LEU A 19 -11.65 4.20 4.87
N GLY A 20 -11.91 5.16 5.76
CA GLY A 20 -12.85 5.00 6.87
C GLY A 20 -12.36 4.13 8.03
N THR A 21 -11.10 3.68 8.02
CA THR A 21 -10.47 2.92 9.11
C THR A 21 -9.13 3.54 9.51
N THR A 22 -8.70 3.36 10.75
CA THR A 22 -7.39 3.81 11.26
C THR A 22 -6.46 2.62 11.49
N GLY A 23 -5.15 2.82 11.27
CA GLY A 23 -4.14 1.79 11.53
C GLY A 23 -4.15 0.58 10.59
N LEU A 24 -5.00 0.56 9.55
CA LEU A 24 -5.11 -0.56 8.60
C LEU A 24 -4.62 -0.17 7.20
N ARG A 25 -3.80 -1.04 6.60
CA ARG A 25 -3.37 -0.95 5.21
C ARG A 25 -3.59 -2.29 4.49
N VAL A 26 -3.85 -2.21 3.18
CA VAL A 26 -3.90 -3.39 2.29
C VAL A 26 -2.76 -3.27 1.29
N ILE A 27 -1.87 -4.25 1.27
CA ILE A 27 -0.66 -4.26 0.42
C ILE A 27 -0.63 -5.61 -0.30
N ASP A 28 -1.34 -5.69 -1.41
CA ASP A 28 -1.57 -6.91 -2.19
C ASP A 28 -1.99 -6.54 -3.63
N ALA A 29 -2.01 -7.52 -4.54
CA ALA A 29 -2.53 -7.40 -5.90
C ALA A 29 -3.93 -6.75 -5.97
N SER A 30 -4.79 -6.98 -4.96
CA SER A 30 -6.14 -6.40 -4.89
C SER A 30 -6.19 -4.87 -4.94
N ILE A 31 -5.09 -4.17 -4.67
CA ILE A 31 -5.06 -2.70 -4.76
C ILE A 31 -4.87 -2.19 -6.19
N MET A 32 -4.44 -3.04 -7.13
CA MET A 32 -4.21 -2.65 -8.52
C MET A 32 -5.53 -2.26 -9.20
N PRO A 33 -5.65 -1.03 -9.75
CA PRO A 33 -6.87 -0.61 -10.44
C PRO A 33 -7.18 -1.43 -11.69
N GLN A 34 -6.14 -1.99 -12.32
CA GLN A 34 -6.23 -2.91 -13.45
C GLN A 34 -5.12 -3.97 -13.34
N VAL A 35 -5.45 -5.21 -13.69
CA VAL A 35 -4.52 -6.33 -13.67
C VAL A 35 -3.54 -6.22 -14.84
N THR A 36 -2.25 -6.37 -14.57
CA THR A 36 -1.20 -6.45 -15.59
C THR A 36 -1.27 -7.77 -16.37
N THR A 37 -1.27 -7.70 -17.70
CA THR A 37 -1.64 -8.75 -18.65
C THR A 37 -0.73 -9.99 -18.74
N LYS A 38 0.40 -10.06 -18.02
CA LYS A 38 1.37 -11.17 -18.20
C LYS A 38 1.93 -11.79 -16.94
N ASN A 39 2.21 -11.02 -15.90
CA ASN A 39 2.74 -11.56 -14.65
C ASN A 39 2.28 -10.69 -13.48
N ILE A 40 1.50 -11.27 -12.56
CA ILE A 40 1.03 -10.58 -11.37
C ILE A 40 2.05 -10.62 -10.23
N ASN A 41 3.00 -11.55 -10.26
CA ASN A 41 4.00 -11.73 -9.21
C ASN A 41 4.92 -10.50 -9.10
N SER A 42 5.54 -10.09 -10.22
CA SER A 42 6.45 -8.94 -10.24
C SER A 42 5.80 -7.64 -9.72
N PRO A 43 4.61 -7.21 -10.21
CA PRO A 43 3.98 -6.00 -9.67
C PRO A 43 3.51 -6.17 -8.23
N THR A 44 3.06 -7.35 -7.80
CA THR A 44 2.72 -7.60 -6.39
C THR A 44 3.94 -7.46 -5.47
N ILE A 45 5.10 -8.01 -5.87
CA ILE A 45 6.35 -7.85 -5.13
C ILE A 45 6.74 -6.38 -5.05
N MET A 46 6.65 -5.62 -6.14
CA MET A 46 6.94 -4.18 -6.14
C MET A 46 5.99 -3.37 -5.24
N ILE A 47 4.70 -3.73 -5.21
CA ILE A 47 3.72 -3.13 -4.30
C ILE A 47 4.11 -3.44 -2.84
N ALA A 48 4.51 -4.67 -2.55
CA ALA A 48 4.97 -5.07 -1.22
C ALA A 48 6.22 -4.30 -0.78
N GLU A 49 7.22 -4.17 -1.66
CA GLU A 49 8.44 -3.40 -1.41
C GLU A 49 8.13 -1.92 -1.13
N LYS A 50 7.28 -1.29 -1.96
CA LYS A 50 6.93 0.11 -1.73
C LYS A 50 6.08 0.29 -0.48
N GLY A 51 5.16 -0.64 -0.23
CA GLY A 51 4.28 -0.63 0.94
C GLY A 51 5.04 -0.80 2.26
N SER A 52 6.07 -1.65 2.30
CA SER A 52 6.92 -1.81 3.48
C SER A 52 7.68 -0.52 3.81
N GLN A 53 8.21 0.17 2.79
CA GLN A 53 8.85 1.47 2.98
C GLN A 53 7.85 2.50 3.54
N MET A 54 6.62 2.56 3.03
CA MET A 54 5.60 3.48 3.55
C MET A 54 5.26 3.20 5.02
N ILE A 55 5.25 1.93 5.43
CA ILE A 55 5.07 1.56 6.84
C ILE A 55 6.25 2.07 7.67
N LEU A 56 7.49 1.86 7.23
CA LEU A 56 8.68 2.36 7.92
C LEU A 56 8.74 3.88 7.97
N ASP A 57 8.31 4.60 6.94
CA ASP A 57 8.29 6.06 6.96
C ASP A 57 7.27 6.59 7.98
N ASP A 58 6.08 5.99 8.04
CA ASP A 58 5.00 6.42 8.93
C ASP A 58 5.20 5.92 10.38
N TRP A 59 5.91 4.80 10.62
CA TRP A 59 6.02 4.13 11.93
C TRP A 59 7.47 3.96 12.43
N GLY A 60 8.44 3.87 11.54
CA GLY A 60 9.84 3.51 11.81
C GLY A 60 10.68 4.59 12.50
N SER A 61 10.21 5.84 12.59
CA SER A 61 10.86 6.87 13.41
C SER A 61 10.97 6.48 14.90
N ASN A 62 10.18 5.50 15.37
CA ASN A 62 10.21 5.04 16.77
C ASN A 62 10.96 3.71 16.98
N TYR A 63 11.28 2.95 15.93
CA TYR A 63 11.83 1.59 16.06
C TYR A 63 13.30 1.46 15.65
N TRP A 64 13.85 2.42 14.90
CA TRP A 64 15.25 2.41 14.46
C TRP A 64 16.26 2.86 15.56
N HIS A 65 15.77 3.11 16.78
CA HIS A 65 16.57 3.46 17.96
C HIS A 65 16.64 2.34 19.01
N LEU A 66 16.05 1.17 18.75
CA LEU A 66 16.21 0.02 19.63
C LEU A 66 17.59 -0.60 19.35
N PRO A 67 18.47 -0.73 20.36
CA PRO A 67 19.67 -1.53 20.21
C PRO A 67 19.22 -2.98 20.02
N PHE A 68 19.84 -3.67 19.06
CA PHE A 68 19.75 -5.12 18.94
C PHE A 68 20.10 -5.80 20.27
#